data_AF-A0A1R3XL78-F1
#
_entry.id   AF-A0A1R3XL78-F1
#
_cell.length_a   1.000
_cell.length_b   1.000
_cell.length_c   1.000
_cell.angle_alpha   90.00
_cell.angle_beta   90.00
_cell.angle_gamma   90.00
#
_symmetry.space_group_name_H-M   'P 1'
#
loop_
_entity.id
_entity.type
_entity.pdbx_description
1 polymer ?
#
loop_
_entity_poly.entity_id
_entity_poly.type
_entity_poly.pdbx_seq_one_letter_code
_entity_poly.pdbx_strand_id
1 'polypeptide(L)'
;MLACLLAGLTIACTSETRHSANREVEEFTTWVDENSTRAETATEEEWNEMEAEYNRKATEIEKRSSDWDDQTKAEWEKVQAQWQETAGRVGARFRATEGEPEFDTEQENLEQ
;
A
#
# COMPACT_ATOMS: atom_id res chain seq x y z
N MET A 1 -44.31 -15.17 -29.37
CA MET A 1 -44.17 -15.22 -27.90
C MET A 1 -43.21 -16.34 -27.54
N LEU A 2 -41.89 -16.08 -27.46
CA LEU A 2 -40.91 -16.93 -26.75
C LEU A 2 -39.51 -16.29 -26.90
N ALA A 3 -39.13 -15.34 -26.03
CA ALA A 3 -37.77 -14.76 -26.04
C ALA A 3 -37.31 -14.14 -24.70
N CYS A 4 -37.87 -14.53 -23.55
CA CYS A 4 -37.53 -13.90 -22.26
C CYS A 4 -37.29 -14.89 -21.12
N LEU A 5 -36.60 -16.02 -21.35
CA LEU A 5 -36.36 -17.03 -20.29
C LEU A 5 -34.90 -17.43 -20.07
N LEU A 6 -33.91 -16.68 -20.58
CA LEU A 6 -32.48 -17.02 -20.38
C LEU A 6 -31.66 -15.94 -19.65
N ALA A 7 -32.30 -15.10 -18.82
CA ALA A 7 -31.63 -14.05 -18.04
C ALA A 7 -31.69 -14.29 -16.51
N GLY A 8 -31.92 -15.53 -16.07
CA GLY A 8 -32.22 -15.84 -14.65
C GLY A 8 -31.11 -16.55 -13.86
N LEU A 9 -29.88 -16.71 -14.39
CA LEU A 9 -28.89 -17.59 -13.77
C LEU A 9 -27.52 -16.96 -13.42
N THR A 10 -27.45 -15.65 -13.15
CA THR A 10 -26.20 -14.99 -12.74
C THR A 10 -26.18 -14.46 -11.31
N ILE A 11 -27.30 -14.51 -10.57
CA ILE A 11 -27.44 -13.79 -9.29
C ILE A 11 -26.84 -14.54 -8.09
N ALA A 12 -26.55 -15.85 -8.21
CA ALA A 12 -25.98 -16.62 -7.11
C ALA A 12 -24.46 -16.40 -6.93
N CYS A 13 -23.70 -16.25 -8.03
CA CYS A 13 -22.23 -16.15 -7.97
C CYS A 13 -21.70 -14.80 -7.46
N THR A 14 -22.50 -13.73 -7.49
CA THR A 14 -22.05 -12.38 -7.13
C THR A 14 -21.91 -12.15 -5.63
N SER A 15 -22.59 -12.95 -4.81
CA SER A 15 -22.58 -12.77 -3.35
C SER A 15 -21.33 -13.35 -2.70
N GLU A 16 -20.93 -14.56 -3.08
CA GLU A 16 -19.72 -15.23 -2.58
C GLU A 16 -18.44 -14.51 -3.02
N THR A 17 -18.37 -14.07 -4.28
CA THR A 17 -17.23 -13.30 -4.81
C THR A 17 -17.09 -11.94 -4.14
N ARG A 18 -18.19 -11.23 -3.88
CA ARG A 18 -18.17 -9.94 -3.18
C ARG A 18 -17.69 -10.07 -1.74
N HIS A 19 -18.17 -11.08 -1.00
CA HIS A 19 -17.73 -11.31 0.38
C HIS A 19 -16.23 -11.68 0.45
N SER A 20 -15.75 -12.48 -0.51
CA SER A 20 -14.33 -12.80 -0.62
C SER A 20 -13.45 -11.59 -0.96
N ALA A 21 -13.93 -10.69 -1.82
CA ALA A 21 -13.19 -9.49 -2.19
C ALA A 21 -13.04 -8.50 -1.04
N ASN A 22 -14.11 -8.28 -0.27
CA ASN A 22 -14.08 -7.41 0.90
C ASN A 22 -13.07 -7.95 1.94
N ARG A 23 -13.18 -9.25 2.29
CA ARG A 23 -12.27 -9.89 3.24
C ARG A 23 -10.80 -9.75 2.89
N GLU A 24 -10.44 -9.87 1.62
CA GLU A 24 -9.04 -9.72 1.19
C GLU A 24 -8.51 -8.30 1.33
N VAL A 25 -9.35 -7.30 1.07
CA VAL A 25 -8.99 -5.89 1.32
C VAL A 25 -8.85 -5.66 2.83
N GLU A 26 -9.72 -6.22 3.67
CA GLU A 26 -9.59 -6.14 5.14
C GLU A 26 -8.30 -6.80 5.67
N GLU A 27 -8.00 -8.02 5.20
CA GLU A 27 -6.77 -8.74 5.55
C GLU A 27 -5.53 -7.97 5.09
N PHE A 28 -5.58 -7.37 3.90
CA PHE A 28 -4.48 -6.55 3.39
C PHE A 28 -4.34 -5.21 4.13
N THR A 29 -5.46 -4.61 4.55
CA THR A 29 -5.46 -3.41 5.40
C THR A 29 -4.69 -3.69 6.70
N THR A 30 -4.96 -4.83 7.33
CA THR A 30 -4.26 -5.25 8.56
C THR A 30 -2.77 -5.41 8.31
N TRP A 31 -2.40 -6.08 7.20
CA TRP A 31 -1.00 -6.21 6.81
C TRP A 31 -0.32 -4.85 6.58
N VAL A 32 -0.99 -3.90 5.91
CA VAL A 32 -0.45 -2.55 5.68
C VAL A 32 -0.28 -1.78 6.97
N ASP A 33 -1.19 -1.92 7.94
CA ASP A 33 -1.10 -1.28 9.25
C ASP A 33 0.10 -1.78 10.07
N GLU A 34 0.23 -3.09 10.19
CA GLU A 34 1.35 -3.73 10.89
C GLU A 34 2.70 -3.36 10.25
N ASN A 35 2.77 -3.41 8.92
CA ASN A 35 3.99 -3.12 8.19
C ASN A 35 4.31 -1.63 8.15
N SER A 36 3.30 -0.75 8.19
CA SER A 36 3.52 0.70 8.31
C SER A 36 4.22 1.07 9.62
N THR A 37 3.86 0.39 10.71
CA THR A 37 4.53 0.55 12.01
C THR A 37 5.95 -0.02 11.95
N ARG A 38 6.13 -1.22 11.38
CA ARG A 38 7.46 -1.83 11.23
C ARG A 38 8.39 -0.98 10.36
N ALA A 39 7.86 -0.32 9.34
CA ALA A 39 8.62 0.50 8.40
C ALA A 39 9.33 1.69 9.07
N GLU A 40 8.81 2.21 10.19
CA GLU A 40 9.37 3.36 10.91
C GLU A 40 10.83 3.11 11.37
N THR A 41 11.18 1.85 11.63
CA THR A 41 12.53 1.44 12.07
C THR A 41 13.22 0.49 11.11
N ALA A 42 12.58 0.11 10.00
CA ALA A 42 13.15 -0.81 9.01
C ALA A 42 14.43 -0.25 8.39
N THR A 43 15.38 -1.10 8.05
CA THR A 43 16.51 -0.72 7.18
C THR A 43 16.06 -0.48 5.73
N GLU A 44 16.93 0.08 4.88
CA GLU A 44 16.61 0.26 3.45
C GLU A 44 16.36 -1.07 2.74
N GLU A 45 17.14 -2.11 3.06
CA GLU A 45 16.93 -3.46 2.54
C GLU A 45 15.56 -4.02 2.94
N GLU A 46 15.22 -3.95 4.24
CA GLU A 46 13.91 -4.40 4.72
C GLU A 46 12.74 -3.59 4.15
N TRP A 47 12.93 -2.29 3.93
CA TRP A 47 11.93 -1.45 3.26
C TRP A 47 11.71 -1.89 1.82
N ASN A 48 12.79 -2.14 1.07
CA ASN A 48 12.71 -2.59 -0.32
C ASN A 48 11.99 -3.94 -0.43
N GLU A 49 12.25 -4.87 0.50
CA GLU A 49 11.52 -6.14 0.57
C GLU A 49 10.02 -5.93 0.86
N MET A 50 9.70 -5.06 1.81
CA MET A 50 8.32 -4.74 2.19
C MET A 50 7.56 -4.06 1.04
N GLU A 51 8.20 -3.16 0.30
CA GLU A 51 7.64 -2.52 -0.89
C GLU A 51 7.37 -3.52 -2.01
N ALA A 52 8.30 -4.46 -2.23
CA ALA A 52 8.09 -5.54 -3.18
C ALA A 52 6.90 -6.45 -2.79
N GLU A 53 6.77 -6.78 -1.50
CA GLU A 53 5.64 -7.57 -1.00
C GLU A 53 4.31 -6.82 -1.11
N TYR A 54 4.28 -5.52 -0.77
CA TYR A 54 3.12 -4.66 -0.96
C TYR A 54 2.68 -4.68 -2.44
N ASN A 55 3.60 -4.39 -3.36
CA ASN A 55 3.30 -4.33 -4.80
C ASN A 55 2.76 -5.66 -5.33
N ARG A 56 3.34 -6.78 -4.87
CA ARG A 56 2.87 -8.12 -5.24
C ARG A 56 1.44 -8.35 -4.76
N LYS A 57 1.16 -8.14 -3.47
CA LYS A 57 -0.17 -8.35 -2.89
C LYS A 57 -1.20 -7.42 -3.51
N ALA A 58 -0.86 -6.15 -3.68
CA ALA A 58 -1.75 -5.16 -4.28
C ALA A 58 -2.13 -5.53 -5.72
N THR A 59 -1.16 -5.98 -6.52
CA THR A 59 -1.43 -6.47 -7.88
C THR A 59 -2.39 -7.66 -7.89
N GLU A 60 -2.22 -8.63 -6.97
CA GLU A 60 -3.11 -9.79 -6.88
C GLU A 60 -4.54 -9.41 -6.48
N ILE A 61 -4.67 -8.46 -5.55
CA ILE A 61 -5.97 -7.95 -5.08
C ILE A 61 -6.67 -7.16 -6.19
N GLU A 62 -5.95 -6.25 -6.88
CA GLU A 62 -6.50 -5.42 -7.96
C GLU A 62 -6.95 -6.21 -9.19
N LYS A 63 -6.39 -7.40 -9.45
CA LYS A 63 -6.87 -8.30 -10.52
C LYS A 63 -8.35 -8.65 -10.38
N ARG A 64 -8.91 -8.54 -9.18
CA ARG A 64 -10.32 -8.82 -8.86
C ARG A 64 -11.15 -7.57 -8.62
N SER A 65 -10.62 -6.40 -8.93
CA SER A 65 -11.31 -5.11 -8.77
C SER A 65 -12.63 -5.01 -9.54
N SER A 66 -12.82 -5.81 -10.60
CA SER A 66 -14.08 -5.87 -11.36
C SER A 66 -15.27 -6.31 -10.49
N ASP A 67 -15.01 -7.08 -9.43
CA ASP A 67 -16.05 -7.67 -8.58
C ASP A 67 -16.35 -6.80 -7.35
N TRP A 68 -15.61 -5.69 -7.18
CA TRP A 68 -15.72 -4.82 -6.01
C TRP A 68 -16.94 -3.91 -6.10
N ASP A 69 -17.66 -3.82 -4.99
CA ASP A 69 -18.61 -2.75 -4.77
C ASP A 69 -17.91 -1.45 -4.34
N ASP A 70 -18.69 -0.37 -4.23
CA ASP A 70 -18.16 0.96 -3.95
C ASP A 70 -17.54 1.06 -2.55
N GLN A 71 -18.00 0.27 -1.58
CA GLN A 71 -17.38 0.24 -0.24
C GLN A 71 -15.99 -0.38 -0.33
N THR A 72 -15.85 -1.54 -0.97
CA THR A 72 -14.54 -2.19 -1.14
C THR A 72 -13.55 -1.32 -1.90
N LYS A 73 -14.01 -0.56 -2.91
CA LYS A 73 -13.17 0.42 -3.61
C LYS A 73 -12.72 1.56 -2.70
N ALA A 74 -13.63 2.11 -1.89
CA ALA A 74 -13.29 3.17 -0.95
C ALA A 74 -12.35 2.69 0.17
N GLU A 75 -12.46 1.44 0.61
CA GLU A 75 -11.51 0.82 1.53
C GLU A 75 -10.14 0.63 0.87
N TRP A 76 -10.11 0.15 -0.38
CA TRP A 76 -8.88 0.01 -1.16
C TRP A 76 -8.14 1.35 -1.31
N GLU A 77 -8.84 2.43 -1.65
CA GLU A 77 -8.26 3.77 -1.76
C GLU A 77 -7.60 4.23 -0.45
N LYS A 78 -8.22 3.92 0.71
CA LYS A 78 -7.64 4.23 2.03
C LYS A 78 -6.36 3.44 2.28
N VAL A 79 -6.34 2.15 1.94
CA VAL A 79 -5.15 1.31 2.08
C VAL A 79 -4.00 1.86 1.23
N GLN A 80 -4.28 2.22 -0.02
CA GLN A 80 -3.27 2.82 -0.90
C GLN A 80 -2.76 4.15 -0.35
N ALA A 81 -3.65 5.02 0.15
CA ALA A 81 -3.26 6.30 0.74
C ALA A 81 -2.39 6.11 1.99
N GLN A 82 -2.74 5.17 2.88
CA GLN A 82 -1.96 4.84 4.07
C GLN A 82 -0.56 4.36 3.69
N TRP A 83 -0.45 3.47 2.69
CA TRP A 83 0.85 2.99 2.22
C TRP A 83 1.71 4.11 1.62
N GLN A 84 1.12 5.01 0.82
CA GLN A 84 1.83 6.16 0.26
C GLN A 84 2.34 7.11 1.35
N GLU A 85 1.56 7.31 2.42
CA GLU A 85 2.00 8.11 3.57
C GLU A 85 3.21 7.46 4.25
N THR A 86 3.16 6.14 4.50
CA THR A 86 4.27 5.37 5.04
C THR A 86 5.52 5.50 4.17
N ALA A 87 5.39 5.28 2.85
CA ALA A 87 6.50 5.42 1.91
C ALA A 87 7.10 6.83 1.94
N GLY A 88 6.26 7.87 2.05
CA GLY A 88 6.70 9.26 2.20
C GLY A 88 7.52 9.49 3.47
N ARG A 89 7.08 8.97 4.63
CA ARG A 89 7.80 9.08 5.90
C ARG A 89 9.14 8.33 5.86
N VAL A 90 9.14 7.10 5.35
CA VAL A 90 10.36 6.27 5.24
C VAL A 90 11.38 6.91 4.29
N GLY A 91 10.94 7.39 3.13
CA GLY A 91 11.82 8.07 2.18
C GLY A 91 12.41 9.38 2.73
N ALA A 92 11.63 10.14 3.51
CA ALA A 92 12.15 11.32 4.19
C ALA A 92 13.24 10.98 5.21
N ARG A 93 13.07 9.89 5.97
CA ARG A 93 14.06 9.41 6.94
C ARG A 93 15.37 8.99 6.25
N PHE A 94 15.31 8.19 5.18
CA PHE A 94 16.52 7.79 4.46
C PHE A 94 17.29 8.99 3.91
N ARG A 95 16.59 9.97 3.32
CA ARG A 95 17.21 11.21 2.85
C ARG A 95 17.85 12.04 3.96
N ALA A 96 17.26 12.06 5.16
CA ALA A 96 17.82 12.75 6.31
C ALA A 96 19.13 12.10 6.79
N THR A 97 19.23 10.77 6.73
CA THR A 97 20.45 10.03 7.09
C THR A 97 21.59 10.23 6.08
N GLU A 98 21.28 10.49 4.81
CA GLU A 98 22.28 10.80 3.77
C GLU A 98 22.84 12.23 3.84
N GLY A 99 22.23 13.10 4.65
CA GLY A 99 22.49 14.53 4.68
C GLY A 99 23.26 15.02 5.92
N GLU A 100 24.48 14.54 6.16
CA GLU A 100 25.46 15.28 6.98
C GLU A 100 26.86 15.24 6.33
N PRO A 101 27.21 16.21 5.46
CA PRO A 101 28.61 16.58 5.31
C PRO A 101 29.04 17.36 6.56
N GLU A 102 29.88 16.75 7.39
CA GLU A 102 30.79 17.48 8.29
C GLU A 102 31.55 18.52 7.46
N PHE A 103 31.13 19.78 7.53
CA PHE A 103 32.03 20.89 7.25
C PHE A 103 32.58 21.35 8.59
N ASP A 104 33.70 20.75 8.98
CA ASP A 104 34.68 21.39 9.85
C ASP A 104 35.06 22.72 9.18
N THR A 105 34.40 23.81 9.55
CA THR A 105 35.03 25.11 9.46
C THR A 105 36.10 25.16 10.53
N GLU A 106 37.25 24.56 10.19
CA GLU A 106 38.51 24.80 10.84
C GLU A 106 38.69 26.31 10.96
N GLN A 107 38.81 26.73 12.21
CA GLN A 107 38.96 28.08 12.67
C GLN A 107 40.33 28.61 12.22
N GLU A 108 40.45 29.07 10.97
CA GLU A 108 41.67 29.70 10.51
C GLU A 108 41.76 31.14 11.06
N ASN A 109 42.41 31.23 12.23
CA ASN A 109 43.24 32.38 12.58
C ASN A 109 44.24 32.60 11.43
N LEU A 110 43.93 33.51 10.51
CA LEU A 110 44.95 34.19 9.72
C LEU A 110 44.77 35.70 9.89
N GLU A 111 45.55 36.20 10.84
CA GLU A 111 46.30 37.45 10.81
C GLU A 111 45.91 38.45 9.71
N GLN A 112 45.26 39.56 10.09
CA GLN A 112 45.67 40.93 9.71
C GLN A 112 45.33 41.93 10.82
#